data_AF-A0A8I0N9U2-F1
#
_entry.id   AF-A0A8I0N9U2-F1
#
_cell.length_a   1.000
_cell.length_b   1.000
_cell.length_c   1.000
_cell.angle_alpha   90.00
_cell.angle_beta   90.00
_cell.angle_gamma   90.00
#
_symmetry.space_group_name_H-M   'P 1'
#
loop_
_entity.id
_entity.type
_entity.pdbx_description
1 polymer ?
#
loop_
_entity_poly.entity_id
_entity_poly.type
_entity_poly.pdbx_seq_one_letter_code
_entity_poly.pdbx_strand_id
1 'polypeptide(L)'
;MFYTIRFNAALAALGIDPSTIPADLRQIGQSRGKAAGCSPQEAVLVILSELPLEVKMMADLRAVYIWARDGKVRTDNPIIQTVALNLGLELPRTC
;
A
#
# COMPACT_ATOMS: atom_id res chain seq x y z
N MET A 1 -16.49 -3.28 -6.62
CA MET A 1 -16.62 -4.21 -5.48
C MET A 1 -15.31 -4.94 -5.17
N PHE A 2 -14.72 -5.69 -6.10
CA PHE A 2 -13.47 -6.44 -5.85
C PHE A 2 -12.26 -5.58 -5.41
N TYR A 3 -12.12 -4.36 -5.94
CA TYR A 3 -11.00 -3.47 -5.57
C TYR A 3 -11.02 -3.12 -4.08
N THR A 4 -12.16 -2.65 -3.55
CA THR A 4 -12.34 -2.30 -2.14
C THR A 4 -12.05 -3.48 -1.21
N ILE A 5 -12.51 -4.67 -1.55
CA ILE A 5 -12.24 -5.89 -0.76
C ILE A 5 -10.73 -6.18 -0.75
N ARG A 6 -10.08 -6.15 -1.91
CA ARG A 6 -8.63 -6.39 -2.02
C ARG A 6 -7.79 -5.31 -1.35
N PHE A 7 -8.26 -4.07 -1.33
CA PHE A 7 -7.63 -2.96 -0.62
C PHE A 7 -7.67 -3.19 0.89
N ASN A 8 -8.84 -3.53 1.44
CA ASN A 8 -8.97 -3.87 2.86
C ASN A 8 -8.15 -5.12 3.23
N ALA A 9 -8.10 -6.13 2.35
CA ALA A 9 -7.25 -7.30 2.55
C ALA A 9 -5.75 -6.95 2.54
N ALA A 10 -5.32 -5.99 1.70
CA ALA A 10 -3.95 -5.50 1.69
C ALA A 10 -3.60 -4.73 2.98
N LEU A 11 -4.50 -3.91 3.51
CA LEU A 11 -4.34 -3.30 4.84
C LEU A 11 -4.17 -4.36 5.93
N ALA A 12 -5.07 -5.35 5.97
CA ALA A 12 -5.00 -6.43 6.95
C ALA A 12 -3.70 -7.25 6.83
N ALA A 13 -3.19 -7.46 5.62
CA ALA A 13 -1.91 -8.13 5.39
C ALA A 13 -0.69 -7.32 5.87
N LEU A 14 -0.83 -6.00 6.05
CA LEU A 14 0.15 -5.16 6.74
C LEU A 14 -0.10 -5.12 8.25
N GLY A 15 -1.00 -5.95 8.79
CA GLY A 15 -1.35 -5.93 10.22
C GLY A 15 -2.23 -4.74 10.63
N ILE A 16 -2.76 -3.98 9.67
CA ILE A 16 -3.60 -2.80 9.94
C ILE A 16 -5.07 -3.19 9.80
N ASP A 17 -5.82 -3.07 10.90
CA ASP A 17 -7.28 -3.22 10.84
C ASP A 17 -7.89 -2.06 10.03
N PRO A 18 -8.56 -2.32 8.88
CA PRO A 18 -9.20 -1.28 8.08
C PRO A 18 -10.22 -0.44 8.86
N SER A 19 -10.81 -0.97 9.94
CA SER A 19 -11.77 -0.24 10.77
C SER A 19 -11.14 0.94 11.52
N THR A 20 -9.82 0.89 11.75
CA THR A 20 -9.06 1.93 12.47
C THR A 20 -8.67 3.11 11.58
N ILE A 21 -8.76 2.95 10.25
CA ILE A 21 -8.50 4.04 9.30
C ILE A 21 -9.82 4.78 9.00
N PRO A 22 -9.83 6.13 9.09
CA PRO A 22 -10.98 6.95 8.72
C PRO A 22 -11.57 6.56 7.36
N ALA A 23 -12.89 6.46 7.29
CA ALA A 23 -13.60 6.00 6.09
C ALA A 23 -13.27 6.87 4.87
N ASP A 24 -13.18 8.19 5.05
CA ASP A 24 -12.84 9.14 3.98
C ASP A 24 -11.45 8.87 3.42
N LEU A 25 -10.46 8.62 4.28
CA LEU A 25 -9.10 8.33 3.83
C LEU A 25 -9.04 7.00 3.06
N ARG A 26 -9.74 5.97 3.53
CA ARG A 26 -9.87 4.70 2.80
C ARG A 26 -10.56 4.90 1.46
N GLN A 27 -11.63 5.68 1.41
CA GLN A 27 -12.36 5.97 0.18
C GLN A 27 -11.50 6.75 -0.82
N ILE A 28 -10.71 7.73 -0.35
CA ILE A 28 -9.75 8.47 -1.16
C ILE A 28 -8.70 7.52 -1.74
N GLY A 29 -8.08 6.67 -0.92
CA GLY A 29 -7.10 5.68 -1.38
C GLY A 29 -7.67 4.72 -2.43
N GLN A 30 -8.87 4.20 -2.19
CA GLN A 30 -9.53 3.29 -3.10
C GLN A 30 -9.90 3.94 -4.44
N SER A 31 -10.48 5.15 -4.39
CA SER A 31 -10.94 5.85 -5.59
C SER A 31 -9.78 6.36 -6.43
N ARG A 32 -8.80 7.05 -5.81
CA ARG A 32 -7.62 7.57 -6.50
C ARG A 32 -6.71 6.46 -7.00
N GLY A 33 -6.46 5.44 -6.16
CA GLY A 33 -5.66 4.28 -6.55
C GLY A 33 -6.25 3.57 -7.76
N LYS A 34 -7.57 3.35 -7.77
CA LYS A 34 -8.24 2.74 -8.92
C LYS A 34 -8.17 3.62 -10.18
N ALA A 35 -8.39 4.94 -10.04
CA ALA A 35 -8.34 5.87 -11.17
C ALA A 35 -6.94 6.01 -11.78
N ALA A 36 -5.89 5.93 -10.95
CA ALA A 36 -4.50 5.97 -11.37
C ALA A 36 -3.99 4.62 -11.93
N GLY A 37 -4.83 3.58 -11.98
CA GLY A 37 -4.41 2.25 -12.41
C GLY A 37 -3.44 1.57 -11.43
N CYS A 38 -3.44 1.96 -10.16
CA CYS A 38 -2.68 1.29 -9.11
C CYS A 38 -3.36 -0.01 -8.71
N SER A 39 -2.56 -1.03 -8.40
CA SER A 39 -3.08 -2.21 -7.70
C SER A 39 -3.61 -1.81 -6.31
N PRO A 40 -4.48 -2.62 -5.69
CA PRO A 40 -4.91 -2.36 -4.32
C PRO A 40 -3.73 -2.30 -3.33
N GLN A 41 -2.70 -3.13 -3.54
CA GLN A 41 -1.48 -3.14 -2.73
C GLN A 41 -0.71 -1.82 -2.86
N GLU A 42 -0.50 -1.34 -4.09
CA GLU A 42 0.15 -0.06 -4.36
C GLU A 42 -0.61 1.11 -3.73
N ALA A 43 -1.95 1.11 -3.87
CA ALA A 43 -2.78 2.15 -3.28
C ALA A 43 -2.71 2.14 -1.74
N VAL A 44 -2.62 0.97 -1.12
CA VAL A 44 -2.43 0.87 0.34
C VAL A 44 -1.06 1.41 0.76
N LEU A 45 0.01 1.13 0.01
CA LEU A 45 1.34 1.67 0.32
C LEU A 45 1.36 3.20 0.29
N VAL A 46 0.71 3.79 -0.71
CA VAL A 46 0.57 5.25 -0.82
C VAL A 46 -0.20 5.80 0.39
N ILE A 47 -1.30 5.17 0.79
CA ILE A 47 -2.03 5.62 1.99
C ILE A 47 -1.18 5.46 3.24
N LEU A 48 -0.48 4.33 3.39
CA LEU A 48 0.36 4.08 4.54
C LEU A 48 1.47 5.13 4.67
N SER A 49 2.09 5.59 3.59
CA SER A 49 3.11 6.64 3.67
C SER A 49 2.59 7.97 4.21
N GLU A 50 1.31 8.27 3.97
CA GLU A 50 0.63 9.48 4.44
C GLU A 50 0.08 9.38 5.88
N LEU A 51 0.08 8.17 6.47
CA LEU A 51 -0.38 7.99 7.85
C LEU A 51 0.65 8.51 8.88
N PRO A 52 0.20 8.82 10.11
CA PRO A 52 1.09 9.15 11.22
C PRO A 52 2.17 8.08 11.44
N LEU A 53 3.34 8.50 11.95
CA LEU A 53 4.49 7.62 12.12
C LEU A 53 4.17 6.40 13.01
N GLU A 54 3.35 6.61 14.03
CA GLU A 54 2.91 5.58 14.97
C GLU A 54 2.21 4.42 14.25
N VAL A 55 1.34 4.74 13.28
CA VAL A 55 0.64 3.73 12.49
C VAL A 55 1.60 3.03 11.52
N LYS A 56 2.51 3.79 10.89
CA LYS A 56 3.54 3.23 10.00
C LYS A 56 4.45 2.23 10.72
N MET A 57 4.83 2.52 11.96
CA MET A 57 5.68 1.65 12.77
C MET A 57 5.00 0.33 13.17
N MET A 58 3.65 0.29 13.19
CA MET A 58 2.90 -0.92 13.48
C MET A 58 2.68 -1.81 12.24
N ALA A 59 3.02 -1.32 11.04
CA ALA A 59 2.77 -2.05 9.81
C ALA A 59 3.78 -3.20 9.61
N ASP A 60 3.28 -4.39 9.29
CA ASP A 60 4.11 -5.53 8.88
C ASP A 60 4.51 -5.40 7.40
N LEU A 61 5.65 -4.77 7.17
CA LEU A 61 6.13 -4.49 5.82
C LEU A 61 6.70 -5.72 5.09
N ARG A 62 6.78 -6.90 5.72
CA ARG A 62 7.24 -8.13 5.05
C ARG A 62 6.34 -8.53 3.88
N ALA A 63 5.05 -8.22 3.96
CA ALA A 63 4.09 -8.48 2.89
C ALA A 63 4.45 -7.71 1.60
N VAL A 64 5.12 -6.55 1.70
CA VAL A 64 5.47 -5.71 0.56
C VAL A 64 6.47 -6.41 -0.36
N TYR A 65 7.46 -7.11 0.21
CA TYR A 65 8.42 -7.90 -0.56
C TYR A 65 7.75 -9.05 -1.33
N ILE A 66 6.77 -9.70 -0.70
CA ILE A 66 5.98 -10.76 -1.35
C ILE A 66 5.17 -10.17 -2.51
N TRP A 67 4.56 -9.00 -2.32
CA TRP A 67 3.79 -8.34 -3.38
C TRP A 67 4.64 -7.87 -4.54
N ALA A 68 5.85 -7.36 -4.27
CA ALA A 68 6.82 -7.01 -5.30
C ALA A 68 7.22 -8.25 -6.12
N ARG A 69 7.57 -9.35 -5.44
CA ARG A 69 7.90 -10.63 -6.09
C ARG A 69 6.75 -11.17 -6.94
N ASP A 70 5.51 -11.07 -6.45
CA ASP A 70 4.32 -11.55 -7.14
C ASP A 70 3.83 -10.58 -8.25
N GLY A 71 4.52 -9.47 -8.52
CA GLY A 71 4.13 -8.46 -9.52
C GLY A 71 2.89 -7.65 -9.15
N LYS A 72 2.47 -7.67 -7.87
CA LYS A 72 1.35 -6.88 -7.35
C LYS A 72 1.76 -5.45 -7.01
N VAL A 73 3.05 -5.21 -6.83
CA VAL A 73 3.66 -3.89 -6.63
C VAL A 73 4.72 -3.69 -7.70
N ARG A 74 4.56 -2.67 -8.53
CA ARG A 74 5.50 -2.32 -9.61
C ARG A 74 6.71 -1.60 -9.04
N THR A 75 7.84 -2.30 -8.95
CA THR A 75 9.09 -1.74 -8.41
C THR A 75 9.84 -0.86 -9.42
N ASP A 76 9.45 -0.86 -10.68
CA ASP A 76 9.89 0.07 -11.72
C ASP A 76 9.16 1.42 -11.65
N ASN A 77 8.02 1.49 -10.95
CA ASN A 77 7.27 2.73 -10.76
C ASN A 77 8.00 3.67 -9.77
N PRO A 78 8.40 4.90 -10.19
CA PRO A 78 9.16 5.82 -9.34
C PRO A 78 8.36 6.29 -8.12
N ILE A 79 7.04 6.39 -8.21
CA ILE A 79 6.19 6.77 -7.06
C ILE A 79 6.26 5.68 -6.00
N ILE A 80 6.17 4.42 -6.41
CA ILE A 80 6.24 3.28 -5.50
C ILE A 80 7.62 3.17 -4.84
N GLN A 81 8.69 3.45 -5.60
CA GLN A 81 10.05 3.51 -5.04
C GLN A 81 10.17 4.58 -3.96
N THR A 82 9.66 5.79 -4.20
CA THR A 82 9.64 6.87 -3.19
C THR A 82 8.81 6.48 -1.96
N VAL A 83 7.63 5.91 -2.17
CA VAL A 83 6.76 5.44 -1.07
C VAL A 83 7.46 4.35 -0.26
N ALA A 84 8.10 3.39 -0.90
CA ALA A 84 8.86 2.33 -0.24
C ALA A 84 9.98 2.90 0.62
N LEU A 85 10.77 3.84 0.07
CA LEU A 85 11.84 4.51 0.82
C LEU A 85 11.31 5.28 2.04
N ASN A 86 10.19 5.98 1.90
CA ASN A 86 9.53 6.67 3.02
C ASN A 86 9.02 5.73 4.11
N LEU A 87 8.79 4.45 3.77
CA LEU A 87 8.43 3.39 4.70
C LEU A 87 9.67 2.61 5.20
N GLY A 88 10.89 3.02 4.83
CA GLY A 88 12.12 2.34 5.22
C GLY A 88 12.37 1.03 4.47
N LEU A 89 11.80 0.88 3.27
CA LEU A 89 11.94 -0.31 2.43
C LEU A 89 12.85 -0.04 1.23
N GLU A 90 13.72 -1.00 0.95
CA GLU A 90 14.49 -1.06 -0.28
C GLU A 90 13.93 -2.17 -1.18
N LEU A 91 13.18 -1.79 -2.21
CA LEU A 91 12.62 -2.73 -3.18
C LEU A 91 13.54 -2.82 -4.40
N PRO A 92 14.05 -4.02 -4.77
CA PRO A 92 14.87 -4.16 -5.95
C PRO A 92 14.05 -3.79 -7.19
N ARG A 93 14.62 -2.96 -8.06
CA ARG A 93 14.03 -2.66 -9.36
C ARG A 93 14.10 -3.94 -10.19
N THR A 94 12.95 -4.50 -10.53
CA THR A 94 12.87 -5.61 -11.47
C THR A 94 12.64 -5.02 -12.86
N CYS A 95 13.57 -5.28 -13.78
CA CYS A 95 13.53 -4.84 -15.17
C CYS A 95 12.39 -5.46 -15.95
#